data_AF-A0A328FC33-F1
#
_entry.id   AF-A0A328FC33-F1
#
_cell.length_a   1.000
_cell.length_b   1.000
_cell.length_c   1.000
_cell.angle_alpha   90.00
_cell.angle_beta   90.00
_cell.angle_gamma   90.00
#
_symmetry.space_group_name_H-M   'P 1'
#
loop_
_entity.id
_entity.type
_entity.pdbx_description
1 polymer ?
#
loop_
_entity_poly.entity_id
_entity_poly.type
_entity_poly.pdbx_seq_one_letter_code
_entity_poly.pdbx_strand_id
1 'polypeptide(L)'
;MKKIMLLCLALVLGFQAQVMAHSTKGRLKVPLDKEVLSIDDIAYFFESYVYREFYKGKYENPDKRFYVNKFLGVDQKGDHAVVRFRTLDISKKFRNKDIKQGKGTFEDQAFMVRLPSGVWAIDMQGKAPVEMYTYVEKWGYYYKKYVMPVSVVGFALGVGTLALLRIRKRKKIGSGDPGGNTVAPPAA
;
A
#
# COMPACT_ATOMS: atom_id res chain seq x y z
N MET A 1 28.73 22.70 3.29
CA MET A 1 28.26 21.77 2.23
C MET A 1 27.47 20.56 2.76
N LYS A 2 27.95 19.80 3.77
CA LYS A 2 27.22 18.63 4.32
C LYS A 2 25.79 18.92 4.84
N LYS A 3 25.54 20.11 5.42
CA LYS A 3 24.23 20.49 5.98
C LYS A 3 23.16 20.77 4.90
N ILE A 4 23.56 21.30 3.75
CA ILE A 4 22.66 21.59 2.61
C ILE A 4 22.20 20.28 1.96
N MET A 5 23.11 19.31 1.82
CA MET A 5 22.81 17.99 1.27
C MET A 5 21.82 17.20 2.15
N LEU A 6 21.91 17.36 3.48
CA LEU A 6 21.00 16.72 4.44
C LEU A 6 19.59 17.34 4.40
N LEU A 7 19.50 18.65 4.18
CA LEU A 7 18.22 19.37 4.06
C LEU A 7 17.49 18.99 2.78
N CYS A 8 18.20 18.86 1.66
CA CYS A 8 17.63 18.38 0.40
C CYS A 8 17.13 16.93 0.52
N LEU A 9 17.84 16.07 1.27
CA LEU A 9 17.40 14.69 1.50
C LEU A 9 16.11 14.63 2.37
N ALA A 10 15.98 15.50 3.37
CA ALA A 10 14.78 15.59 4.19
C ALA A 10 13.57 16.13 3.43
N LEU A 11 13.77 17.10 2.52
CA LEU A 11 12.70 17.63 1.65
C LEU A 11 12.19 16.59 0.65
N VAL A 12 13.05 15.71 0.16
CA VAL A 12 12.65 14.61 -0.75
C VAL A 12 11.90 13.50 -0.01
N LEU A 13 12.22 13.26 1.27
CA LEU A 13 11.53 12.24 2.10
C LEU A 13 10.21 12.75 2.73
N GLY A 14 10.05 14.06 2.91
CA GLY A 14 8.88 14.66 3.57
C GLY A 14 7.64 14.88 2.68
N PHE A 15 7.77 14.79 1.36
CA PHE A 15 6.67 14.97 0.40
C PHE A 15 5.98 13.64 0.06
N GLN A 16 5.45 12.94 1.06
CA GLN A 16 4.39 11.95 0.80
C GLN A 16 3.05 12.70 0.74
N ALA A 17 2.81 13.33 -0.41
CA ALA A 17 1.58 14.05 -0.68
C ALA A 17 0.37 13.12 -0.58
N GLN A 18 -0.64 13.64 0.12
CA GLN A 18 -1.91 13.00 0.43
C GLN A 18 -2.60 12.49 -0.85
N VAL A 19 -2.87 11.19 -0.87
CA VAL A 19 -3.59 10.52 -1.96
C VAL A 19 -5.02 11.06 -1.99
N MET A 20 -5.35 11.82 -3.05
CA MET A 20 -6.71 12.36 -3.26
C MET A 20 -7.68 11.21 -3.54
N ALA A 21 -8.48 10.81 -2.56
CA ALA A 21 -9.11 9.49 -2.50
C ALA A 21 -10.21 9.15 -3.53
N HIS A 22 -10.78 10.05 -4.35
CA HIS A 22 -12.09 9.74 -4.99
C HIS A 22 -12.22 9.89 -6.52
N SER A 23 -11.15 10.09 -7.30
CA SER A 23 -11.25 10.14 -8.78
C SER A 23 -10.76 8.84 -9.44
N THR A 24 -11.59 8.23 -10.28
CA THR A 24 -11.23 7.03 -11.08
C THR A 24 -10.43 7.37 -12.34
N LYS A 25 -10.40 8.63 -12.75
CA LYS A 25 -9.70 9.07 -13.96
C LYS A 25 -8.19 8.94 -13.75
N GLY A 26 -7.55 8.06 -14.52
CA GLY A 26 -6.13 7.75 -14.40
C GLY A 26 -5.79 6.65 -13.38
N ARG A 27 -6.79 5.91 -12.89
CA ARG A 27 -6.59 4.74 -12.02
C ARG A 27 -6.75 3.44 -12.79
N LEU A 28 -5.98 2.42 -12.40
CA LEU A 28 -6.07 1.06 -12.91
C LEU A 28 -6.80 0.18 -11.91
N LYS A 29 -7.76 -0.60 -12.41
CA LYS A 29 -8.38 -1.69 -11.64
C LYS A 29 -7.34 -2.81 -11.50
N VAL A 30 -7.02 -3.18 -10.27
CA VAL A 30 -6.08 -4.26 -9.96
C VAL A 30 -6.69 -5.21 -8.92
N PRO A 31 -6.35 -6.51 -8.95
CA PRO A 31 -6.73 -7.43 -7.88
C PRO A 31 -6.25 -6.91 -6.53
N LEU A 32 -7.03 -7.12 -5.47
CA LEU A 32 -6.63 -6.74 -4.12
C LEU A 32 -5.73 -7.81 -3.52
N ASP A 33 -4.43 -7.77 -3.85
CA ASP A 33 -3.40 -8.75 -3.47
C ASP A 33 -2.56 -8.35 -2.23
N LYS A 34 -2.92 -7.23 -1.59
CA LYS A 34 -2.22 -6.72 -0.40
C LYS A 34 -2.31 -7.70 0.76
N GLU A 35 -1.20 -7.87 1.47
CA GLU A 35 -1.14 -8.73 2.65
C GLU A 35 -1.95 -8.18 3.82
N VAL A 36 -1.87 -6.86 4.07
CA VAL A 36 -2.62 -6.18 5.13
C VAL A 36 -3.73 -5.35 4.49
N LEU A 37 -4.97 -5.58 4.92
CA LEU A 37 -6.14 -4.84 4.46
C LEU A 37 -6.30 -3.53 5.22
N SER A 38 -6.62 -2.46 4.49
CA SER A 38 -7.08 -1.20 5.03
C SER A 38 -8.50 -0.89 4.56
N ILE A 39 -9.20 0.01 5.27
CA ILE A 39 -10.54 0.45 4.89
C ILE A 39 -10.52 1.08 3.48
N ASP A 40 -9.51 1.89 3.18
CA ASP A 40 -9.41 2.58 1.88
C ASP A 40 -9.26 1.60 0.71
N ASP A 41 -8.57 0.48 0.95
CA ASP A 41 -8.36 -0.55 -0.07
C ASP A 41 -9.64 -1.29 -0.43
N ILE A 42 -10.48 -1.56 0.56
CA ILE A 42 -11.72 -2.32 0.40
C ILE A 42 -12.90 -1.43 0.00
N ALA A 43 -12.90 -0.15 0.40
CA ALA A 43 -14.07 0.73 0.33
C ALA A 43 -14.66 0.78 -1.07
N TYR A 44 -13.81 0.97 -2.09
CA TYR A 44 -14.26 1.13 -3.47
C TYR A 44 -15.03 -0.09 -3.99
N PHE A 45 -14.47 -1.29 -3.78
CA PHE A 45 -15.13 -2.53 -4.18
C PHE A 45 -16.37 -2.77 -3.33
N PHE A 46 -16.21 -2.65 -2.02
CA PHE A 46 -17.21 -3.07 -1.06
C PHE A 46 -18.46 -2.19 -1.11
N GLU A 47 -18.32 -0.88 -1.28
CA GLU A 47 -19.45 0.04 -1.50
C GLU A 47 -20.26 -0.34 -2.74
N SER A 48 -19.56 -0.63 -3.84
CA SER A 48 -20.20 -1.07 -5.09
C SER A 48 -20.89 -2.43 -4.93
N TYR A 49 -20.28 -3.33 -4.16
CA TYR A 49 -20.79 -4.66 -3.89
C TYR A 49 -22.02 -4.63 -2.97
N VAL A 50 -22.01 -3.80 -1.92
CA VAL A 50 -23.16 -3.59 -1.03
C VAL A 50 -24.37 -3.04 -1.79
N TYR A 51 -24.10 -2.08 -2.68
CA TYR A 51 -25.13 -1.44 -3.49
C TYR A 51 -25.83 -2.38 -4.50
N ARG A 52 -25.13 -3.43 -4.94
CA ARG A 52 -25.59 -4.28 -6.05
C ARG A 52 -25.90 -5.72 -5.66
N GLU A 53 -25.13 -6.33 -4.76
CA GLU A 53 -25.10 -7.78 -4.61
C GLU A 53 -25.27 -8.24 -3.15
N PHE A 54 -24.64 -7.56 -2.18
CA PHE A 54 -24.54 -8.06 -0.79
C PHE A 54 -25.90 -8.43 -0.15
N TYR A 55 -26.94 -7.64 -0.43
CA TYR A 55 -28.27 -7.83 0.15
C TYR A 55 -29.26 -8.56 -0.76
N LYS A 56 -28.83 -9.06 -1.93
CA LYS A 56 -29.70 -9.82 -2.83
C LYS A 56 -30.20 -11.09 -2.16
N GLY A 57 -31.52 -11.30 -2.20
CA GLY A 57 -32.18 -12.46 -1.57
C GLY A 57 -32.38 -12.36 -0.06
N LYS A 58 -31.81 -11.34 0.62
CA LYS A 58 -32.05 -11.09 2.06
C LYS A 58 -33.22 -10.12 2.30
N TYR A 59 -33.48 -9.20 1.37
CA TYR A 59 -34.53 -8.20 1.46
C TYR A 59 -35.39 -8.16 0.20
N GLU A 60 -36.65 -7.73 0.36
CA GLU A 60 -37.53 -7.40 -0.76
C GLU A 60 -37.04 -6.12 -1.46
N ASN A 61 -36.89 -6.17 -2.79
CA ASN A 61 -36.35 -5.10 -3.62
C ASN A 61 -35.01 -4.52 -3.11
N PRO A 62 -33.93 -5.33 -3.09
CA PRO A 62 -32.64 -4.90 -2.56
C PRO A 62 -31.85 -4.03 -3.54
N ASP A 63 -32.21 -4.05 -4.82
CA ASP A 63 -31.49 -3.35 -5.87
C ASP A 63 -31.46 -1.84 -5.61
N LYS A 64 -30.23 -1.32 -5.51
CA LYS A 64 -29.94 0.11 -5.34
C LYS A 64 -30.50 0.74 -4.05
N ARG A 65 -30.83 -0.07 -3.05
CA ARG A 65 -31.46 0.37 -1.80
C ARG A 65 -30.47 0.59 -0.65
N PHE A 66 -29.37 -0.14 -0.67
CA PHE A 66 -28.44 -0.18 0.46
C PHE A 66 -27.12 0.47 0.09
N TYR A 67 -26.62 1.32 0.98
CA TYR A 67 -25.36 2.02 0.81
C TYR A 67 -24.51 1.87 2.05
N VAL A 68 -23.19 1.78 1.91
CA VAL A 68 -22.31 1.89 3.07
C VAL A 68 -22.30 3.34 3.53
N ASN A 69 -22.76 3.58 4.76
CA ASN A 69 -22.71 4.89 5.39
C ASN A 69 -21.36 5.14 6.05
N LYS A 70 -20.83 4.12 6.74
CA LYS A 70 -19.55 4.22 7.45
C LYS A 70 -18.92 2.84 7.66
N PHE A 71 -17.61 2.74 7.45
CA PHE A 71 -16.83 1.60 7.92
C PHE A 71 -16.50 1.76 9.40
N LEU A 72 -16.77 0.74 10.21
CA LEU A 72 -16.51 0.72 11.64
C LEU A 72 -15.12 0.18 11.95
N GLY A 73 -14.65 -0.79 11.15
CA GLY A 73 -13.31 -1.36 11.29
C GLY A 73 -13.10 -2.57 10.41
N VAL A 74 -11.84 -3.00 10.33
CA VAL A 74 -11.41 -4.24 9.68
C VAL A 74 -10.56 -5.00 10.70
N ASP A 75 -11.02 -6.20 11.07
CA ASP A 75 -10.28 -7.11 11.94
C ASP A 75 -9.69 -8.23 11.09
N GLN A 76 -8.39 -8.20 10.89
CA GLN A 76 -7.67 -9.22 10.12
C GLN A 76 -7.00 -10.24 11.06
N LYS A 77 -7.17 -11.52 10.75
CA LYS A 77 -6.52 -12.66 11.43
C LYS A 77 -6.00 -13.64 10.39
N GLY A 78 -4.72 -13.53 10.06
CA GLY A 78 -4.10 -14.33 9.01
C GLY A 78 -4.78 -14.10 7.65
N ASP A 79 -5.26 -15.19 7.05
CA ASP A 79 -5.94 -15.21 5.75
C ASP A 79 -7.45 -14.96 5.84
N HIS A 80 -7.94 -14.52 7.00
CA HIS A 80 -9.34 -14.13 7.20
C HIS A 80 -9.43 -12.69 7.68
N ALA A 81 -10.47 -11.98 7.24
CA ALA A 81 -10.79 -10.66 7.75
C ALA A 81 -12.30 -10.49 7.96
N VAL A 82 -12.66 -9.70 8.96
CA VAL A 82 -14.04 -9.29 9.21
C VAL A 82 -14.12 -7.78 9.04
N VAL A 83 -14.97 -7.34 8.13
CA VAL A 83 -15.23 -5.92 7.91
C VAL A 83 -16.55 -5.58 8.55
N ARG A 84 -16.50 -4.66 9.53
CA ARG A 84 -17.68 -4.16 10.23
C ARG A 84 -18.05 -2.80 9.64
N PHE A 85 -19.32 -2.64 9.27
CA PHE A 85 -19.78 -1.43 8.61
C PHE A 85 -21.22 -1.10 8.98
N ARG A 86 -21.60 0.15 8.75
CA ARG A 86 -22.94 0.66 8.93
C ARG A 86 -23.56 0.89 7.56
N THR A 87 -24.67 0.22 7.30
CA THR A 87 -25.45 0.36 6.07
C THR A 87 -26.55 1.39 6.27
N LEU A 88 -26.78 2.22 5.26
CA LEU A 88 -27.95 3.07 5.10
C LEU A 88 -28.97 2.39 4.19
N ASP A 89 -30.21 2.30 4.65
CA ASP A 89 -31.35 1.84 3.85
C ASP A 89 -32.14 3.06 3.35
N ILE A 90 -32.11 3.31 2.04
CA ILE A 90 -32.80 4.46 1.43
C ILE A 90 -34.26 4.18 1.05
N SER A 91 -34.82 3.02 1.40
CA SER A 91 -36.24 2.71 1.14
C SER A 91 -37.18 3.74 1.76
N LYS A 92 -36.79 4.33 2.89
CA LYS A 92 -37.51 5.44 3.51
C LYS A 92 -36.81 6.74 3.14
N LYS A 93 -37.58 7.76 2.76
CA LYS A 93 -37.07 9.11 2.51
C LYS A 93 -36.63 9.75 3.83
N PHE A 94 -35.44 9.41 4.31
CA PHE A 94 -34.82 10.03 5.48
C PHE A 94 -34.24 11.39 5.10
N ARG A 95 -34.37 12.39 5.99
CA ARG A 95 -33.69 13.68 5.78
C ARG A 95 -32.22 13.52 6.15
N ASN A 96 -31.37 14.39 5.60
CA ASN A 96 -29.93 14.37 5.87
C ASN A 96 -29.59 14.49 7.39
N LYS A 97 -30.44 15.19 8.16
CA LYS A 97 -30.32 15.29 9.63
C LYS A 97 -30.60 13.95 10.34
N ASP A 98 -31.52 13.15 9.82
CA ASP A 98 -31.87 11.83 10.37
C ASP A 98 -30.72 10.83 10.14
N ILE A 99 -30.11 10.87 8.94
CA ILE A 99 -28.95 10.03 8.59
C ILE A 99 -27.75 10.33 9.50
N LYS A 100 -27.48 11.62 9.79
CA LYS A 100 -26.42 12.02 10.75
C LYS A 100 -26.66 11.53 12.18
N GLN A 101 -27.92 11.32 12.56
CA GLN A 101 -28.30 10.75 13.85
C GLN A 101 -28.35 9.22 13.84
N GLY A 102 -27.99 8.57 12.72
CA GLY A 102 -28.02 7.12 12.55
C GLY A 102 -29.42 6.53 12.29
N LYS A 103 -30.45 7.37 12.11
CA LYS A 103 -31.78 6.88 11.75
C LYS A 103 -31.76 6.35 10.31
N GLY A 104 -32.35 5.18 10.10
CA GLY A 104 -32.33 4.51 8.80
C GLY A 104 -31.04 3.76 8.50
N THR A 105 -30.16 3.62 9.50
CA THR A 105 -28.92 2.86 9.36
C THR A 105 -28.88 1.69 10.32
N PHE A 106 -28.19 0.62 9.94
CA PHE A 106 -27.96 -0.56 10.77
C PHE A 106 -26.53 -1.07 10.57
N GLU A 107 -26.00 -1.77 11.57
CA GLU A 107 -24.66 -2.34 11.51
C GLU A 107 -24.73 -3.76 10.93
N ASP A 108 -23.80 -4.07 10.04
CA ASP A 108 -23.64 -5.40 9.45
C ASP A 108 -22.14 -5.69 9.30
N GLN A 109 -21.82 -6.93 8.97
CA GLN A 109 -20.45 -7.38 8.80
C GLN A 109 -20.30 -8.29 7.59
N ALA A 110 -19.14 -8.22 6.96
CA ALA A 110 -18.76 -9.10 5.87
C ALA A 110 -17.52 -9.89 6.23
N PHE A 111 -17.52 -11.16 5.86
CA PHE A 111 -16.40 -12.06 6.02
C PHE A 111 -15.60 -12.08 4.73
N MET A 112 -14.29 -12.00 4.86
CA MET A 112 -13.35 -12.01 3.76
C MET A 112 -12.34 -13.12 3.98
N VAL A 113 -11.87 -13.70 2.87
CA VAL A 113 -10.87 -14.74 2.84
C VAL A 113 -9.80 -14.41 1.81
N ARG A 114 -8.56 -14.71 2.13
CA ARG A 114 -7.43 -14.61 1.20
C ARG A 114 -7.32 -15.91 0.43
N LEU A 115 -7.45 -15.83 -0.89
CA LEU A 115 -7.35 -16.98 -1.76
C LEU A 115 -5.88 -17.44 -1.91
N PRO A 116 -5.62 -18.68 -2.35
CA PRO A 116 -4.26 -19.15 -2.64
C PRO A 116 -3.51 -18.31 -3.68
N SER A 117 -4.24 -17.57 -4.53
CA SER A 117 -3.68 -16.57 -5.45
C SER A 117 -3.10 -15.34 -4.76
N GLY A 118 -3.31 -15.19 -3.45
CA GLY A 118 -2.95 -14.01 -2.65
C GLY A 118 -4.00 -12.90 -2.67
N VAL A 119 -5.04 -13.02 -3.50
CA VAL A 119 -6.11 -12.04 -3.68
C VAL A 119 -7.19 -12.21 -2.61
N TRP A 120 -7.65 -11.11 -2.04
CA TRP A 120 -8.78 -11.10 -1.10
C TRP A 120 -10.11 -11.27 -1.83
N ALA A 121 -11.02 -12.03 -1.22
CA ALA A 121 -12.35 -12.28 -1.74
C ALA A 121 -13.40 -12.18 -0.62
N ILE A 122 -14.63 -11.82 -0.98
CA ILE A 122 -15.77 -11.89 -0.06
C ILE A 122 -16.22 -13.35 0.05
N ASP A 123 -16.28 -13.85 1.28
CA ASP A 123 -16.85 -15.16 1.57
C ASP A 123 -18.38 -15.07 1.51
N MET A 124 -18.97 -15.79 0.55
CA MET A 124 -20.40 -15.82 0.29
C MET A 124 -21.11 -17.05 0.86
N GLN A 125 -20.55 -17.69 1.91
CA GLN A 125 -21.18 -18.77 2.70
C GLN A 125 -22.09 -19.69 1.87
N GLY A 126 -21.48 -20.63 1.14
CA GLY A 126 -22.20 -21.59 0.29
C GLY A 126 -22.25 -21.22 -1.20
N LYS A 127 -21.62 -20.11 -1.60
CA LYS A 127 -21.34 -19.76 -3.00
C LYS A 127 -19.84 -19.56 -3.22
N ALA A 128 -19.43 -19.56 -4.48
CA ALA A 128 -18.06 -19.22 -4.86
C ALA A 128 -17.69 -17.82 -4.34
N PRO A 129 -16.51 -17.66 -3.71
CA PRO A 129 -16.07 -16.37 -3.20
C PRO A 129 -15.86 -15.39 -4.36
N VAL A 130 -16.11 -14.11 -4.12
CA VAL A 130 -15.94 -13.07 -5.15
C VAL A 130 -14.69 -12.27 -4.89
N GLU A 131 -13.76 -12.34 -5.84
CA GLU A 131 -12.50 -11.62 -5.79
C GLU A 131 -12.70 -10.10 -5.75
N MET A 132 -12.00 -9.48 -4.81
CA MET A 132 -11.99 -8.05 -4.60
C MET A 132 -10.95 -7.38 -5.51
N TYR A 133 -11.23 -6.14 -5.86
CA TYR A 133 -10.30 -5.30 -6.61
C TYR A 133 -10.17 -3.94 -5.96
N THR A 134 -9.07 -3.26 -6.23
CA THR A 134 -8.90 -1.85 -5.84
C THR A 134 -8.46 -1.02 -7.04
N TYR A 135 -8.44 0.30 -6.87
CA TYR A 135 -7.99 1.24 -7.88
C TYR A 135 -6.71 1.92 -7.41
N VAL A 136 -5.64 1.70 -8.17
CA VAL A 136 -4.34 2.34 -7.93
C VAL A 136 -4.05 3.38 -9.00
N GLU A 137 -3.34 4.45 -8.64
CA GLU A 137 -2.90 5.43 -9.62
C GLU A 137 -1.98 4.79 -10.66
N LYS A 138 -2.25 5.03 -11.95
CA LYS A 138 -1.52 4.41 -13.06
C LYS A 138 -0.01 4.70 -12.99
N TRP A 139 0.38 5.92 -12.64
CA TRP A 139 1.78 6.31 -12.51
C TRP A 139 2.47 5.66 -11.32
N GLY A 140 1.81 5.63 -10.15
CA GLY A 140 2.33 4.93 -8.98
C GLY A 140 2.52 3.43 -9.24
N TYR A 141 1.55 2.81 -9.92
CA TYR A 141 1.65 1.41 -10.34
C TYR A 141 2.83 1.18 -11.28
N TYR A 142 2.98 2.00 -12.33
CA TYR A 142 4.07 1.87 -13.30
C TYR A 142 5.44 2.07 -12.64
N TYR A 143 5.57 3.08 -11.79
CA TYR A 143 6.81 3.37 -11.07
C TYR A 143 7.21 2.20 -10.18
N LYS A 144 6.28 1.68 -9.36
CA LYS A 144 6.55 0.55 -8.47
C LYS A 144 6.89 -0.73 -9.24
N LYS A 145 6.22 -0.98 -10.36
CA LYS A 145 6.40 -2.22 -11.14
C LYS A 145 7.66 -2.23 -11.98
N TYR A 146 8.00 -1.12 -12.63
CA TYR A 146 9.07 -1.08 -13.63
C TYR A 146 10.28 -0.24 -13.22
N VAL A 147 10.06 0.90 -12.57
CA VAL A 147 11.15 1.87 -12.29
C VAL A 147 11.88 1.53 -11.01
N MET A 148 11.16 1.15 -9.96
CA MET A 148 11.73 0.85 -8.64
C MET A 148 12.74 -0.32 -8.67
N PRO A 149 12.45 -1.48 -9.32
CA PRO A 149 13.41 -2.59 -9.36
C PRO A 149 14.72 -2.20 -10.05
N VAL A 150 14.63 -1.47 -11.17
CA VAL A 150 15.80 -0.99 -11.92
C VAL A 150 16.62 0.00 -11.09
N SER A 151 15.95 0.89 -10.35
CA SER A 151 16.59 1.88 -9.49
C SER A 151 17.34 1.23 -8.32
N VAL A 152 16.78 0.19 -7.71
CA VAL A 152 17.41 -0.58 -6.63
C VAL A 152 18.67 -1.29 -7.12
N VAL A 153 18.63 -1.90 -8.32
CA VAL A 153 19.80 -2.55 -8.92
C VAL A 153 20.90 -1.51 -9.21
N GLY A 154 20.53 -0.38 -9.81
CA GLY A 154 21.48 0.71 -10.08
C GLY A 154 22.12 1.26 -8.80
N PHE A 155 21.34 1.43 -7.73
CA PHE A 155 21.85 1.86 -6.43
C PHE A 155 22.81 0.84 -5.82
N ALA A 156 22.47 -0.45 -5.83
CA ALA A 156 23.33 -1.52 -5.33
C ALA A 156 24.67 -1.58 -6.07
N LEU A 157 24.64 -1.48 -7.41
CA LEU A 157 25.85 -1.43 -8.23
C LEU A 157 26.69 -0.20 -7.93
N GLY A 158 26.08 0.98 -7.78
CA GLY A 158 26.75 2.22 -7.42
C GLY A 158 27.44 2.16 -6.05
N VAL A 159 26.75 1.63 -5.03
CA VAL A 159 27.32 1.40 -3.70
C VAL A 159 28.47 0.38 -3.77
N GLY A 160 28.30 -0.72 -4.52
CA GLY A 160 29.33 -1.73 -4.74
C GLY A 160 30.59 -1.16 -5.41
N THR A 161 30.44 -0.33 -6.44
CA THR A 161 31.58 0.33 -7.10
C THR A 161 32.29 1.31 -6.18
N LEU A 162 31.54 2.12 -5.42
CA LEU A 162 32.12 3.04 -4.43
C LEU A 162 32.90 2.28 -3.34
N ALA A 163 32.37 1.17 -2.84
CA ALA A 163 33.03 0.31 -1.87
C ALA A 163 34.35 -0.25 -2.44
N LEU A 164 34.33 -0.79 -3.67
CA LEU A 164 35.51 -1.29 -4.37
C LEU A 164 36.58 -0.20 -4.56
N LEU A 165 36.19 1.00 -5.01
CA LEU A 165 37.12 2.12 -5.19
C LEU A 165 37.73 2.55 -3.84
N ARG A 166 36.96 2.54 -2.76
CA ARG A 166 37.45 2.87 -1.41
C ARG A 166 38.45 1.83 -0.90
N ILE A 167 38.19 0.54 -1.14
CA ILE A 167 39.10 -0.55 -0.78
C ILE A 167 40.41 -0.45 -1.59
N ARG A 168 40.33 -0.21 -2.91
CA ARG A 168 41.53 -0.05 -3.77
C ARG A 168 42.36 1.16 -3.36
N LYS A 169 41.73 2.29 -2.99
CA LYS A 169 42.45 3.47 -2.46
C LYS A 169 43.17 3.17 -1.14
N ARG A 170 42.54 2.45 -0.21
CA ARG A 170 43.18 2.04 1.06
C ARG A 170 44.37 1.10 0.83
N LYS A 171 44.25 0.15 -0.10
CA LYS A 171 45.38 -0.73 -0.45
C LYS A 171 46.55 0.06 -1.04
N LYS A 172 46.32 1.03 -1.93
CA LYS A 172 47.40 1.88 -2.48
C LYS A 172 48.11 2.74 -1.44
N ILE A 173 47.39 3.24 -0.43
CA ILE A 173 47.99 4.06 0.64
C ILE A 173 48.77 3.20 1.65
N GLY A 174 48.37 1.94 1.87
CA GLY A 174 49.12 0.99 2.71
C GLY A 174 50.26 0.25 2.00
N SER A 175 50.48 0.50 0.70
CA SER A 175 51.57 -0.11 -0.10
C SER A 175 52.69 0.89 -0.42
N GLY A 176 52.68 2.06 0.23
CA GLY A 176 53.75 3.05 0.10
C GLY A 176 54.74 2.89 1.23
N ASP A 177 55.88 2.28 0.89
CA ASP A 177 57.22 2.37 1.51
C ASP A 177 57.71 1.15 2.35
N PRO A 178 58.69 0.40 1.81
CA PRO A 178 59.81 -0.09 2.60
C PRO A 178 61.14 0.30 1.92
N GLY A 179 61.38 1.59 1.68
CA GLY A 179 62.66 2.14 1.24
C GLY A 179 63.52 2.53 2.44
N GLY A 180 64.07 1.56 3.16
CA GLY A 180 64.97 1.78 4.28
C GLY A 180 66.26 2.50 3.87
N ASN A 181 66.43 3.74 4.34
CA ASN A 181 67.74 4.40 4.40
C ASN A 181 68.52 3.85 5.60
N THR A 182 69.30 2.79 5.39
CA THR A 182 70.37 2.40 6.32
C THR A 182 71.60 3.27 6.06
N VAL A 183 71.85 4.23 6.95
CA VAL A 183 73.11 4.99 7.03
C VAL A 183 74.16 4.08 7.67
N ALA A 184 75.26 3.81 6.95
CA ALA A 184 76.40 3.07 7.48
C ALA A 184 77.22 3.92 8.47
N PRO A 185 77.73 3.36 9.58
CA PRO A 185 78.62 4.09 10.48
C PRO A 185 80.05 4.17 9.91
N PRO A 186 80.82 5.22 10.27
CA PRO A 186 82.19 5.38 9.78
C PRO A 186 83.12 4.35 10.43
N ALA A 187 83.99 3.73 9.63
CA ALA A 187 85.08 2.90 10.10
C ALA A 187 86.18 3.78 10.72
N ALA A 188 86.69 3.34 11.87
CA ALA A 188 87.85 3.91 12.57
C ALA A 188 89.17 3.46 11.94
#